data_AF-A0A644W440-F1
#
_entry.id   AF-A0A644W440-F1
#
_cell.length_a   1.000
_cell.length_b   1.000
_cell.length_c   1.000
_cell.angle_alpha   90.00
_cell.angle_beta   90.00
_cell.angle_gamma   90.00
#
_symmetry.space_group_name_H-M   'P 1'
#
loop_
_entity.id
_entity.type
_entity.pdbx_description
1 polymer ?
#
loop_
_entity_poly.entity_id
_entity_poly.type
_entity_poly.pdbx_seq_one_letter_code
_entity_poly.pdbx_strand_id
1 'polypeptide(L)'
;MIVSPFLIDSGDKAIIGIVLWGLVILAAIILPKAIRYKKRMRKEYEEKTAPEIEMIVVPGDKTKPESSGYKKQFLVNAGIPTRNGKLVSIRKEYHNRISKIVGVIGKNEVTIFSYIDNVLKHHFETFQDEISEQYKKNNNDDYLNPKK
;
A
#
# COMPACT_ATOMS: atom_id res chain seq x y z
N MET A 1 10.28 -48.63 40.44
CA MET A 1 9.99 -48.10 39.09
C MET A 1 10.68 -46.76 38.96
N ILE A 2 11.63 -46.63 38.04
CA ILE A 2 11.93 -45.46 37.19
C ILE A 2 13.02 -45.95 36.22
N VAL A 3 12.77 -45.73 34.93
CA VAL A 3 13.46 -46.31 33.79
C VAL A 3 14.52 -45.33 33.27
N SER A 4 15.70 -45.88 32.96
CA SER A 4 16.68 -45.45 31.96
C SER A 4 17.52 -44.17 32.17
N PRO A 5 18.84 -44.29 32.40
CA PRO A 5 19.81 -43.24 32.13
C PRO A 5 20.20 -43.23 30.64
N PHE A 6 20.10 -42.06 30.03
CA PHE A 6 20.58 -41.74 28.68
C PHE A 6 22.09 -42.04 28.59
N LEU A 7 22.45 -43.15 27.95
CA LEU A 7 23.82 -43.53 27.61
C LEU A 7 24.22 -42.79 26.33
N ILE A 8 25.10 -41.80 26.45
CA ILE A 8 25.71 -41.06 25.34
C ILE A 8 26.98 -41.81 24.92
N ASP A 9 27.00 -42.39 23.73
CA ASP A 9 28.20 -43.03 23.18
C ASP A 9 29.05 -42.02 22.38
N SER A 10 30.34 -42.29 22.22
CA SER A 10 31.31 -41.44 21.50
C SER A 10 30.93 -41.25 20.01
N GLY A 11 30.15 -42.18 19.44
CA GLY A 11 29.55 -42.07 18.10
C GLY A 11 28.47 -40.98 17.97
N ASP A 12 27.75 -40.65 19.05
CA ASP A 12 26.67 -39.65 19.01
C ASP A 12 27.21 -38.24 18.86
N LYS A 13 28.40 -37.95 19.41
CA LYS A 13 29.04 -36.63 19.29
C LYS A 13 29.43 -36.31 17.85
N ALA A 14 29.85 -37.32 17.08
CA ALA A 14 30.17 -37.17 15.66
C ALA A 14 28.90 -36.96 14.83
N ILE A 15 27.83 -37.70 15.11
CA ILE A 15 26.53 -37.57 14.42
C ILE A 15 25.88 -36.21 14.72
N ILE A 16 25.87 -35.78 15.99
CA ILE A 16 25.39 -34.45 16.40
C ILE A 16 26.22 -33.36 15.71
N GLY A 17 27.53 -33.54 15.60
CA GLY A 17 28.42 -32.63 14.86
C GLY A 17 28.02 -32.49 13.39
N ILE A 18 27.79 -33.60 12.70
CA ILE A 18 27.40 -33.62 11.28
C ILE A 18 26.02 -32.96 11.07
N VAL A 19 25.05 -33.23 11.94
CA VAL A 19 23.72 -32.64 11.86
C VAL A 19 23.76 -31.12 12.12
N LEU A 20 24.53 -30.68 13.12
CA LEU A 20 24.72 -29.26 13.41
C LEU A 20 25.42 -28.53 12.26
N TRP A 21 26.47 -29.13 11.68
CA TRP A 21 27.18 -28.54 10.54
C TRP A 21 26.29 -28.47 9.29
N GLY A 22 25.46 -29.50 9.06
CA GLY A 22 24.46 -29.51 8.00
C GLY A 22 23.45 -28.36 8.14
N LEU A 23 22.93 -28.12 9.35
CA LEU A 23 22.02 -27.00 9.62
C LEU A 23 22.69 -25.64 9.44
N VAL A 24 23.95 -25.49 9.84
CA VAL A 24 24.74 -24.25 9.65
C VAL A 24 24.98 -23.97 8.16
N ILE A 25 25.31 -24.99 7.36
CA ILE A 25 25.47 -24.84 5.90
C ILE A 25 24.14 -24.44 5.24
N LEU A 26 23.04 -25.09 5.64
CA LEU A 26 21.71 -24.77 5.12
C LEU A 26 21.31 -23.32 5.43
N ALA A 27 21.58 -22.86 6.65
CA ALA A 27 21.38 -21.47 7.05
C ALA A 27 22.29 -20.51 6.24
N ALA A 28 23.58 -20.83 6.09
CA ALA A 28 24.54 -20.04 5.33
C ALA A 28 24.16 -19.88 3.85
N ILE A 29 23.36 -20.79 3.28
CA ILE A 29 22.85 -20.68 1.90
C ILE A 29 21.53 -19.89 1.84
N ILE A 30 20.61 -20.11 2.80
CA ILE A 30 19.28 -19.49 2.80
C ILE A 30 19.35 -18.01 3.18
N LEU A 31 20.13 -17.64 4.20
CA LEU A 31 20.25 -16.25 4.66
C LEU A 31 20.69 -15.28 3.54
N PRO A 32 21.79 -15.51 2.80
CA PRO A 32 22.21 -14.59 1.74
C PRO A 32 21.24 -14.57 0.55
N LYS A 33 20.54 -15.68 0.26
CA LYS A 33 19.48 -15.69 -0.76
C LYS A 33 18.27 -14.87 -0.34
N ALA A 34 17.84 -14.97 0.92
CA ALA A 34 16.73 -14.17 1.46
C ALA A 34 17.09 -12.67 1.51
N ILE A 35 18.33 -12.33 1.89
CA ILE A 35 18.82 -10.94 1.88
C ILE A 35 18.91 -10.41 0.44
N ARG A 36 19.42 -11.20 -0.53
CA ARG A 36 19.44 -10.81 -1.95
C ARG A 36 18.05 -10.69 -2.54
N TYR A 37 17.12 -11.57 -2.18
CA TYR A 37 15.73 -11.51 -2.61
C TYR A 37 15.07 -10.22 -2.09
N LYS A 38 15.23 -9.90 -0.80
CA LYS A 38 14.76 -8.64 -0.20
C LYS A 38 15.40 -7.42 -0.86
N LYS A 39 16.70 -7.47 -1.20
CA LYS A 39 17.41 -6.40 -1.90
C LYS A 39 16.97 -6.25 -3.36
N ARG A 40 16.68 -7.35 -4.07
CA ARG A 40 16.11 -7.34 -5.42
C ARG A 40 14.69 -6.79 -5.43
N MET A 41 13.85 -7.22 -4.49
CA MET A 41 12.49 -6.68 -4.35
C MET A 41 12.49 -5.20 -3.99
N ARG A 42 13.38 -4.77 -3.08
CA ARG A 42 13.56 -3.34 -2.75
C ARG A 42 14.07 -2.54 -3.95
N LYS A 43 15.08 -3.05 -4.67
CA LYS A 43 15.57 -2.39 -5.88
C LYS A 43 14.53 -2.36 -6.99
N GLU A 44 13.77 -3.43 -7.20
CA GLU A 44 12.69 -3.43 -8.19
C GLU A 44 11.55 -2.47 -7.79
N TYR A 45 11.31 -2.30 -6.49
CA TYR A 45 10.41 -1.26 -5.98
C TYR A 45 11.00 0.14 -6.23
N GLU A 46 12.22 0.41 -5.77
CA GLU A 46 12.92 1.70 -5.91
C GLU A 46 13.14 2.09 -7.38
N GLU A 47 13.45 1.14 -8.27
CA GLU A 47 13.63 1.32 -9.72
C GLU A 47 12.30 1.51 -10.47
N LYS A 48 11.19 0.90 -10.01
CA LYS A 48 9.84 1.18 -10.53
C LYS A 48 9.23 2.46 -9.96
N THR A 49 9.67 2.92 -8.79
CA THR A 49 9.18 4.16 -8.16
C THR A 49 10.07 5.38 -8.39
N ALA A 50 11.32 5.21 -8.84
CA ALA A 50 12.19 6.30 -9.25
C ALA A 50 11.90 6.67 -10.71
N PRO A 51 11.01 7.63 -10.91
CA PRO A 51 11.46 8.99 -11.09
C PRO A 51 11.18 9.82 -9.84
N GLU A 52 12.19 10.58 -9.42
CA GLU A 52 12.08 11.65 -8.44
C GLU A 52 11.10 12.70 -8.95
N ILE A 53 9.83 12.61 -8.55
CA ILE A 53 8.95 13.78 -8.57
C ILE A 53 9.25 14.51 -7.28
N GLU A 54 10.26 15.38 -7.32
CA GLU A 54 10.33 16.51 -6.42
C GLU A 54 8.95 17.19 -6.49
N MET A 55 8.20 17.17 -5.38
CA MET A 55 6.96 17.94 -5.29
C MET A 55 7.33 19.41 -5.30
N ILE A 56 7.48 19.98 -6.49
CA ILE A 56 7.56 21.42 -6.66
C ILE A 56 6.20 21.96 -6.23
N VAL A 57 6.16 22.60 -5.06
CA VAL A 57 5.05 23.48 -4.68
C VAL A 57 5.15 24.69 -5.61
N VAL A 58 4.48 24.62 -6.76
CA VAL A 58 4.36 25.76 -7.67
C VAL A 58 3.17 26.62 -7.22
N PRO A 59 3.36 27.92 -6.94
CA PRO A 59 2.26 28.83 -6.66
C PRO A 59 1.36 28.98 -7.91
N GLY A 60 0.06 28.81 -7.71
CA GLY A 60 -0.92 28.74 -8.80
C GLY A 60 -1.00 30.01 -9.64
N ASP A 61 -0.97 29.83 -10.97
CA ASP A 61 -1.29 30.87 -11.92
C ASP A 61 -2.67 30.62 -12.57
N LYS A 62 -3.42 31.71 -12.71
CA LYS A 62 -4.86 31.74 -12.99
C LYS A 62 -5.07 31.73 -14.49
N THR A 63 -5.62 30.63 -15.04
CA THR A 63 -6.29 30.67 -16.34
C THR A 63 -7.63 29.94 -16.31
N LYS A 64 -8.70 30.67 -16.62
CA LYS A 64 -10.11 30.23 -16.82
C LYS A 64 -10.50 30.58 -18.27
N PRO A 65 -11.61 30.04 -18.84
CA PRO A 65 -12.44 28.89 -18.44
C PRO A 65 -12.62 27.86 -19.58
N GLU A 66 -13.58 26.94 -19.42
CA GLU A 66 -13.96 25.82 -20.33
C GLU A 66 -13.14 24.53 -20.13
N SER A 67 -13.01 24.11 -18.88
CA SER A 67 -12.69 22.72 -18.55
C SER A 67 -14.02 21.97 -18.33
N SER A 68 -14.24 20.91 -19.11
CA SER A 68 -15.30 19.90 -18.91
C SER A 68 -15.62 19.64 -17.43
N GLY A 69 -16.89 19.37 -17.11
CA GLY A 69 -17.35 19.10 -15.74
C GLY A 69 -16.45 18.11 -14.99
N TYR A 70 -15.91 17.12 -15.71
CA TYR A 70 -14.92 16.16 -15.21
C TYR A 70 -13.70 16.81 -14.53
N LYS A 71 -13.05 17.80 -15.14
CA LYS A 71 -11.85 18.43 -14.55
C LYS A 71 -12.20 19.15 -13.25
N LYS A 72 -13.31 19.90 -13.24
CA LYS A 72 -13.78 20.62 -12.05
C LYS A 72 -14.18 19.69 -10.92
N GLN A 73 -14.63 18.48 -11.26
CA GLN A 73 -15.13 17.51 -10.29
C GLN A 73 -14.03 16.60 -9.74
N PHE A 74 -13.07 16.18 -10.57
CA PHE A 74 -12.08 15.15 -10.18
C PHE A 74 -10.62 15.62 -10.18
N LEU A 75 -10.30 16.75 -10.82
CA LEU A 75 -8.93 17.29 -10.90
C LEU A 75 -8.80 18.55 -10.04
N VAL A 76 -9.13 18.41 -8.75
CA VAL A 76 -9.00 19.47 -7.74
C VAL A 76 -8.06 18.97 -6.65
N ASN A 77 -7.18 19.85 -6.15
CA ASN A 77 -6.35 19.51 -4.98
C ASN A 77 -7.21 19.48 -3.71
N ALA A 78 -7.15 18.37 -2.98
CA ALA A 78 -8.00 18.16 -1.79
C ALA A 78 -7.65 19.11 -0.62
N GLY A 79 -6.47 19.74 -0.62
CA GLY A 79 -6.02 20.61 0.47
C GLY A 79 -5.78 19.87 1.81
N ILE A 80 -5.99 18.55 1.84
CA ILE A 80 -5.74 17.70 3.00
C ILE A 80 -4.27 17.30 2.99
N PRO A 81 -3.50 17.59 4.05
CA PRO A 81 -2.14 17.11 4.13
C PRO A 81 -2.16 15.59 4.23
N THR A 82 -1.40 14.90 3.37
CA THR A 82 -1.37 13.43 3.26
C THR A 82 -1.17 12.72 4.60
N ARG A 83 -0.48 13.35 5.56
CA ARG A 83 -0.25 12.82 6.92
C ARG A 83 -1.54 12.60 7.73
N ASN A 84 -2.63 13.27 7.38
CA ASN A 84 -3.94 13.07 8.02
C ASN A 84 -4.75 11.95 7.35
N GLY A 85 -4.26 11.46 6.20
CA GLY A 85 -4.88 10.35 5.47
C GLY A 85 -4.50 8.99 6.05
N LYS A 86 -5.25 7.96 5.66
CA LYS A 86 -4.89 6.56 5.86
C LYS A 86 -4.38 5.99 4.54
N LEU A 87 -3.33 5.18 4.59
CA LEU A 87 -2.79 4.51 3.41
C LEU A 87 -3.69 3.33 3.03
N VAL A 88 -4.15 3.30 1.78
CA VAL A 88 -4.92 2.20 1.21
C VAL A 88 -4.22 1.71 -0.05
N SER A 89 -3.97 0.41 -0.14
CA SER A 89 -3.41 -0.20 -1.34
C SER A 89 -4.45 -0.26 -2.45
N ILE A 90 -4.08 0.15 -3.65
CA ILE A 90 -4.89 -0.03 -4.86
C ILE A 90 -4.20 -0.99 -5.83
N ARG A 91 -4.98 -1.59 -6.73
CA ARG A 91 -4.43 -2.43 -7.80
C ARG A 91 -3.44 -1.64 -8.65
N LYS A 92 -2.37 -2.29 -9.09
CA LYS A 92 -1.29 -1.67 -9.87
C LYS A 92 -1.81 -1.06 -11.18
N GLU A 93 -2.75 -1.72 -11.82
CA GLU A 93 -3.36 -1.27 -13.08
C GLU A 93 -4.11 0.05 -12.89
N TYR A 94 -4.80 0.19 -11.75
CA TYR A 94 -5.52 1.42 -11.39
C TYR A 94 -4.57 2.55 -11.02
N HIS A 95 -3.49 2.25 -10.28
CA HIS A 95 -2.45 3.23 -10.00
C HIS A 95 -1.89 3.81 -11.30
N ASN A 96 -1.45 2.95 -12.23
CA ASN A 96 -0.91 3.37 -13.52
C ASN A 96 -1.91 4.21 -14.34
N ARG A 97 -3.20 3.83 -14.33
CA ARG A 97 -4.25 4.58 -15.01
C ARG A 97 -4.44 5.96 -14.39
N ILE A 98 -4.48 6.05 -13.06
CA ILE A 98 -4.64 7.33 -12.34
C ILE A 98 -3.41 8.22 -12.58
N SER A 99 -2.19 7.68 -12.51
CA SER A 99 -0.97 8.44 -12.80
C SER A 99 -1.01 9.10 -14.19
N LYS A 100 -1.49 8.38 -15.21
CA LYS A 100 -1.67 8.95 -16.55
C LYS A 100 -2.71 10.07 -16.59
N ILE A 101 -3.83 9.90 -15.88
CA ILE A 101 -4.90 10.91 -15.82
C ILE A 101 -4.37 12.20 -15.18
N VAL A 102 -3.77 12.12 -13.99
CA VAL A 102 -3.30 13.30 -13.28
C VAL A 102 -2.09 13.95 -13.96
N GLY A 103 -1.25 13.16 -14.64
CA GLY A 103 -0.11 13.70 -15.38
C GLY A 103 -0.51 14.40 -16.68
N VAL A 104 -1.33 13.75 -17.52
CA VAL A 104 -1.69 14.27 -18.85
C VAL A 104 -2.81 15.31 -18.76
N ILE A 105 -3.88 15.00 -18.02
CA ILE A 105 -5.08 15.85 -17.97
C ILE A 105 -4.97 16.88 -16.84
N GLY A 106 -4.42 16.46 -15.70
CA GLY A 106 -4.17 17.29 -14.52
C GLY A 106 -2.86 18.08 -14.56
N LYS A 107 -2.06 17.95 -15.64
CA LYS A 107 -0.79 18.66 -15.86
C LYS A 107 0.21 18.53 -14.70
N ASN A 108 0.18 17.41 -13.98
CA ASN A 108 0.95 17.19 -12.74
C ASN A 108 0.65 18.16 -11.59
N GLU A 109 -0.42 18.95 -11.69
CA GLU A 109 -0.85 19.88 -10.62
C GLU A 109 -1.73 19.19 -9.57
N VAL A 110 -2.21 17.98 -9.87
CA VAL A 110 -3.10 17.19 -9.01
C VAL A 110 -2.39 15.90 -8.61
N THR A 111 -2.39 15.59 -7.32
CA THR A 111 -1.79 14.35 -6.82
C THR A 111 -2.72 13.15 -7.03
N ILE A 112 -2.14 11.93 -7.08
CA ILE A 112 -2.93 10.68 -7.08
C ILE A 112 -3.88 10.62 -5.88
N PHE A 113 -3.39 11.06 -4.71
CA PHE A 113 -4.21 11.16 -3.50
C PHE A 113 -5.42 12.07 -3.71
N SER A 114 -5.21 13.29 -4.20
CA SER A 114 -6.31 14.24 -4.42
C SER A 114 -7.32 13.72 -5.44
N TYR A 115 -6.85 13.06 -6.51
CA TYR A 115 -7.75 12.44 -7.48
C TYR A 115 -8.63 11.35 -6.86
N ILE A 116 -8.03 10.45 -6.07
CA ILE A 116 -8.76 9.37 -5.39
C ILE A 116 -9.74 9.96 -4.38
N ASP A 117 -9.33 10.98 -3.62
CA ASP A 117 -10.19 11.67 -2.65
C ASP A 117 -11.42 12.28 -3.33
N ASN A 118 -11.25 12.98 -4.46
CA ASN A 118 -12.36 13.53 -5.23
C ASN A 118 -13.31 12.45 -5.77
N VAL A 119 -12.77 11.32 -6.25
CA VAL A 119 -13.57 10.19 -6.71
C VAL A 119 -14.39 9.60 -5.57
N LEU A 120 -13.77 9.42 -4.39
CA LEU A 120 -14.45 8.91 -3.20
C LEU A 120 -15.51 9.88 -2.70
N LYS A 121 -15.20 11.18 -2.64
CA LYS A 121 -16.15 12.23 -2.28
C LYS A 121 -17.38 12.17 -3.17
N HIS A 122 -17.20 12.18 -4.49
CA HIS A 122 -18.30 12.10 -5.42
C HIS A 122 -19.11 10.80 -5.28
N HIS A 123 -18.42 9.67 -5.08
CA HIS A 123 -19.08 8.40 -4.84
C HIS A 123 -19.96 8.45 -3.58
N PHE A 124 -19.44 8.97 -2.47
CA PHE A 124 -20.22 9.09 -1.24
C PHE A 124 -21.38 10.06 -1.38
N GLU A 125 -21.21 11.21 -2.05
CA GLU A 125 -22.30 12.16 -2.30
C GLU A 125 -23.40 11.56 -3.19
N THR A 126 -23.04 10.73 -4.17
CA THR A 126 -23.99 10.16 -5.13
C THR A 126 -24.76 8.99 -4.55
N PHE A 127 -24.09 8.14 -3.77
CA PHE A 127 -24.63 6.87 -3.29
C PHE A 127 -24.93 6.87 -1.78
N GLN A 128 -24.92 8.03 -1.13
CA GLN A 128 -25.09 8.14 0.33
C GLN A 128 -26.32 7.41 0.83
N ASP A 129 -27.47 7.67 0.19
CA ASP A 129 -28.76 7.17 0.66
C ASP A 129 -28.86 5.65 0.47
N GLU A 130 -28.38 5.14 -0.67
CA GLU A 130 -28.31 3.70 -0.94
C GLU A 130 -27.38 3.00 0.04
N ILE A 131 -26.20 3.55 0.30
CA ILE A 131 -25.25 3.00 1.28
C ILE A 131 -25.89 3.00 2.68
N SER A 132 -26.60 4.07 3.05
CA SER A 132 -27.25 4.20 4.36
C SER A 132 -28.37 3.17 4.52
N GLU A 133 -29.19 2.99 3.49
CA GLU A 133 -30.26 1.99 3.48
C GLU A 133 -29.69 0.57 3.63
N GLN A 134 -28.66 0.22 2.88
CA GLN A 134 -28.01 -1.09 2.97
C GLN A 134 -27.33 -1.31 4.33
N TYR A 135 -26.70 -0.27 4.88
CA TYR A 135 -26.05 -0.36 6.18
C TYR A 135 -27.06 -0.57 7.32
N LYS A 136 -28.19 0.16 7.28
CA LYS A 136 -29.29 0.03 8.25
C LYS A 136 -29.91 -1.36 8.24
N LYS A 137 -30.12 -1.95 7.05
CA LYS A 137 -30.64 -3.33 6.91
C LYS A 137 -29.79 -4.36 7.63
N ASN A 138 -28.47 -4.16 7.66
CA ASN A 138 -27.54 -5.13 8.24
C ASN A 138 -27.18 -4.84 9.71
N ASN A 139 -27.23 -3.58 10.15
CA ASN A 139 -26.68 -3.17 11.46
C ASN A 139 -27.64 -2.39 12.38
N ASN A 140 -28.88 -2.09 11.95
CA ASN A 140 -29.84 -1.23 12.68
C ASN A 140 -29.26 0.13 13.14
N ASP A 141 -28.26 0.63 12.41
CA ASP A 141 -27.52 1.86 12.71
C ASP A 141 -27.25 2.67 11.44
N ASP A 142 -26.93 3.96 11.56
CA ASP A 142 -26.57 4.83 10.44
C ASP A 142 -25.04 5.04 10.41
N TYR A 143 -24.37 4.66 9.33
CA TYR A 143 -22.90 4.79 9.25
C TYR A 143 -22.41 6.25 9.29
N LEU A 144 -23.28 7.22 8.99
CA LEU A 144 -22.99 8.64 9.14
C LEU A 144 -23.23 9.15 10.57
N ASN A 145 -24.17 8.53 11.28
CA ASN A 145 -24.56 8.88 12.65
C ASN A 145 -24.70 7.62 13.50
N PRO A 146 -23.57 6.94 13.79
CA PRO A 146 -23.63 5.69 14.53
C PRO A 146 -24.11 5.93 15.96
N LYS A 147 -24.98 5.07 16.46
CA LYS A 147 -25.38 5.07 17.87
C LYS A 147 -24.14 4.76 18.72
N LYS A 148 -23.77 5.72 19.57
CA LYS A 148 -22.67 5.55 20.55
C LYS A 148 -23.03 4.55 21.65
#